data_AF-A0AAU5NMP4-F1
#
_entry.id   AF-A0AAU5NMP4-F1
#
_cell.length_a   1.000
_cell.length_b   1.000
_cell.length_c   1.000
_cell.angle_alpha   90.00
_cell.angle_beta   90.00
_cell.angle_gamma   90.00
#
_symmetry.space_group_name_H-M   'P 1'
#
loop_
_entity.id
_entity.type
_entity.pdbx_description
1 polymer ?
#
loop_
_entity_poly.entity_id
_entity_poly.type
_entity_poly.pdbx_seq_one_letter_code
_entity_poly.pdbx_strand_id
1 'polypeptide(L)'
;MASLWRVRVTHLSDDTVELTLSAIHPDAGEPSASAAFAMRLLADTDPERLDREAGPGAYWDPVALAAYADRVIAKVSVTSRRRMPFDENAAREGIEAELRAGGLDPADADAWQTAFMAAWGALWQDPDRVPSAVLEIRLTDRTWLSGLTSGQEWDTAAYG
;
A
#
# COMPACT_ATOMS: atom_id res chain seq x y z
N MET A 1 -14.51 -2.65 0.22
CA MET A 1 -13.39 -2.38 1.15
C MET A 1 -12.67 -1.15 0.60
N ALA A 2 -12.24 -0.23 1.46
CA ALA A 2 -11.38 0.87 1.02
C ALA A 2 -9.98 0.31 0.73
N SER A 3 -9.33 0.82 -0.30
CA SER A 3 -7.93 0.51 -0.57
C SER A 3 -7.04 1.21 0.46
N LEU A 4 -5.99 0.52 0.89
CA LEU A 4 -5.06 0.97 1.94
C LEU A 4 -3.75 1.48 1.34
N TRP A 5 -3.27 0.79 0.30
CA TRP A 5 -2.01 1.09 -0.37
C TRP A 5 -2.24 1.31 -1.85
N ARG A 6 -1.50 2.27 -2.42
CA ARG A 6 -1.15 2.28 -3.83
C ARG A 6 0.16 1.53 -3.99
N VAL A 7 0.17 0.55 -4.88
CA VAL A 7 1.33 -0.27 -5.22
C VAL A 7 1.85 0.16 -6.58
N ARG A 8 3.17 0.25 -6.71
CA ARG A 8 3.86 0.50 -7.96
C ARG A 8 4.99 -0.49 -8.16
N VAL A 9 5.08 -1.11 -9.33
CA VAL A 9 6.25 -1.92 -9.72
C VAL A 9 7.40 -0.99 -10.08
N THR A 10 8.45 -0.95 -9.27
CA THR A 10 9.64 -0.14 -9.52
C THR A 10 10.72 -0.91 -10.26
N HIS A 11 10.83 -2.21 -10.01
CA HIS A 11 11.81 -3.07 -10.67
C HIS A 11 11.27 -4.48 -10.88
N LEU A 12 11.68 -5.11 -11.98
CA LEU A 12 11.41 -6.51 -12.29
C LEU A 12 12.70 -7.17 -12.78
N SER A 13 12.96 -8.37 -12.29
CA SER A 13 14.00 -9.28 -12.77
C SER A 13 13.41 -10.68 -12.96
N ASP A 14 14.26 -11.68 -13.21
CA ASP A 14 13.82 -13.05 -13.52
C ASP A 14 13.01 -13.71 -12.40
N ASP A 15 13.36 -13.46 -11.14
CA ASP A 15 12.73 -14.08 -9.97
C ASP A 15 12.36 -13.09 -8.86
N THR A 16 12.53 -11.79 -9.11
CA THR A 16 12.33 -10.75 -8.10
C THR A 16 11.50 -9.60 -8.66
N VAL A 17 10.61 -9.07 -7.82
CA VAL A 17 9.89 -7.81 -8.06
C VAL A 17 10.13 -6.86 -6.91
N GLU A 18 10.39 -5.61 -7.23
CA GLU A 18 10.40 -4.52 -6.27
C GLU A 18 9.11 -3.71 -6.40
N LEU A 19 8.42 -3.53 -5.28
CA LEU A 19 7.18 -2.77 -5.17
C LEU A 19 7.40 -1.58 -4.25
N THR A 20 6.99 -0.39 -4.69
CA THR A 20 6.78 0.75 -3.80
C THR A 20 5.32 0.77 -3.36
N LEU A 21 5.09 0.78 -2.06
CA LEU A 21 3.79 0.92 -1.42
C LEU A 21 3.69 2.34 -0.86
N SER A 22 2.65 3.07 -1.23
CA SER A 22 2.31 4.39 -0.67
C SER A 22 0.94 4.33 -0.04
N ALA A 23 0.81 4.76 1.21
CA ALA A 23 -0.47 4.73 1.91
C ALA A 23 -1.45 5.71 1.25
N ILE A 24 -2.67 5.25 1.02
CA ILE A 24 -3.80 6.06 0.53
C ILE A 24 -4.92 6.17 1.56
N HIS A 25 -4.70 5.58 2.74
CA HIS A 25 -5.61 5.61 3.89
C HIS A 25 -4.81 5.60 5.21
N PRO A 26 -5.26 6.30 6.28
CA PRO A 26 -4.60 6.26 7.59
C PRO A 26 -4.49 4.85 8.19
N ASP A 27 -5.50 4.00 7.96
CA ASP A 27 -5.53 2.62 8.46
C ASP A 27 -4.59 1.65 7.73
N ALA A 28 -3.79 2.12 6.77
CA ALA A 28 -2.89 1.25 6.01
C ALA A 28 -1.87 0.52 6.90
N GLY A 29 -1.47 1.15 8.01
CA GLY A 29 -0.58 0.56 9.00
C GLY A 29 0.86 0.40 8.49
N GLU A 30 1.60 -0.55 9.06
CA GLU A 30 2.93 -0.92 8.56
C GLU A 30 2.83 -2.13 7.62
N PRO A 31 3.52 -2.11 6.45
CA PRO A 31 3.51 -3.23 5.54
C PRO A 31 4.29 -4.41 6.12
N SER A 32 3.68 -5.59 6.01
CA SER A 32 4.20 -6.85 6.54
C SER A 32 5.25 -7.45 5.61
N ALA A 33 6.30 -8.02 6.18
CA ALA A 33 7.32 -8.78 5.44
C ALA A 33 6.94 -10.26 5.29
N SER A 34 5.66 -10.60 5.37
CA SER A 34 5.17 -11.98 5.26
C SER A 34 4.91 -12.37 3.81
N ALA A 35 5.05 -13.68 3.52
CA ALA A 35 4.69 -14.25 2.22
C ALA A 35 3.20 -14.03 1.90
N ALA A 36 2.31 -14.19 2.88
CA ALA A 36 0.87 -13.98 2.70
C ALA A 36 0.53 -12.55 2.27
N PHE A 37 1.14 -11.55 2.91
CA PHE A 37 0.97 -10.14 2.51
C PHE A 37 1.46 -9.90 1.09
N ALA A 38 2.68 -10.35 0.76
CA ALA A 38 3.22 -10.23 -0.60
C ALA A 38 2.35 -10.93 -1.65
N MET A 39 1.84 -12.13 -1.35
CA MET A 39 0.94 -12.87 -2.22
C MET A 39 -0.36 -12.11 -2.45
N ARG A 40 -0.92 -11.47 -1.41
CA ARG A 40 -2.12 -10.62 -1.55
C ARG A 40 -1.87 -9.46 -2.51
N LEU A 41 -0.73 -8.78 -2.40
CA LEU A 41 -0.38 -7.68 -3.30
C LEU A 41 -0.34 -8.13 -4.77
N LEU A 42 0.26 -9.28 -5.03
CA LEU A 42 0.36 -9.84 -6.39
C LEU A 42 -1.00 -10.33 -6.89
N ALA A 43 -1.78 -11.00 -6.04
CA ALA A 43 -3.09 -11.52 -6.38
C ALA A 43 -4.10 -10.42 -6.71
N ASP A 44 -3.93 -9.19 -6.22
CA ASP A 44 -4.81 -8.07 -6.60
C ASP A 44 -4.70 -7.70 -8.09
N THR A 45 -3.65 -8.13 -8.78
CA THR A 45 -3.52 -7.96 -10.25
C THR A 45 -4.26 -9.03 -11.05
N ASP A 46 -4.48 -10.22 -10.46
CA ASP A 46 -5.24 -11.34 -11.04
C ASP A 46 -5.83 -12.24 -9.93
N PRO A 47 -6.95 -11.83 -9.31
CA PRO A 47 -7.54 -12.60 -8.20
C PRO A 47 -8.05 -13.98 -8.64
N GLU A 48 -8.53 -14.09 -9.88
CA GLU A 48 -9.06 -15.33 -10.45
C GLU A 48 -7.99 -16.41 -10.58
N ARG A 49 -6.75 -16.00 -10.87
CA ARG A 49 -5.62 -16.92 -10.87
C ARG A 49 -5.38 -17.53 -9.50
N LEU A 50 -5.41 -16.74 -8.43
CA LEU A 50 -5.22 -17.26 -7.08
C LEU A 50 -6.30 -18.30 -6.76
N ASP A 51 -7.56 -18.00 -7.02
CA ASP A 51 -8.66 -18.94 -6.76
C ASP A 51 -8.53 -20.23 -7.59
N ARG A 52 -8.00 -20.15 -8.81
CA ARG A 52 -7.76 -21.32 -9.67
C ARG A 52 -6.64 -22.22 -9.15
N GLU A 53 -5.58 -21.63 -8.60
CA GLU A 53 -4.36 -22.35 -8.20
C GLU A 53 -4.37 -22.78 -6.72
N ALA A 54 -4.93 -21.96 -5.83
CA ALA A 54 -5.00 -22.20 -4.39
C ALA A 54 -6.35 -22.77 -3.94
N GLY A 55 -7.39 -22.67 -4.78
CA GLY A 55 -8.75 -23.17 -4.52
C GLY A 55 -9.77 -22.04 -4.39
N PRO A 56 -11.07 -22.34 -4.60
CA PRO A 56 -12.12 -21.30 -4.60
C PRO A 56 -12.17 -20.52 -3.28
N GLY A 57 -12.10 -19.19 -3.37
CA GLY A 57 -12.16 -18.31 -2.21
C GLY A 57 -10.86 -18.20 -1.42
N ALA A 58 -9.77 -18.81 -1.88
CA ALA A 58 -8.46 -18.74 -1.23
C ALA A 58 -7.97 -17.30 -1.09
N TYR A 59 -8.39 -16.40 -1.98
CA TYR A 59 -8.12 -14.98 -1.83
C TYR A 59 -8.64 -14.44 -0.49
N TRP A 60 -9.85 -14.81 -0.07
CA TRP A 60 -10.49 -14.29 1.16
C TRP A 60 -10.21 -15.13 2.41
N ASP A 61 -9.61 -16.31 2.26
CA ASP A 61 -9.21 -17.17 3.36
C ASP A 61 -7.73 -16.96 3.71
N PRO A 62 -7.42 -16.32 4.86
CA PRO A 62 -6.03 -16.02 5.22
C PRO A 62 -5.18 -17.28 5.44
N VAL A 63 -5.79 -18.41 5.85
CA VAL A 63 -5.06 -19.66 6.07
C VAL A 63 -4.70 -20.30 4.73
N ALA A 64 -5.65 -20.37 3.80
CA ALA A 64 -5.41 -20.88 2.45
C ALA A 64 -4.40 -20.01 1.69
N LEU A 65 -4.56 -18.67 1.77
CA LEU A 65 -3.63 -17.71 1.17
C LEU A 65 -2.21 -17.91 1.71
N ALA A 66 -2.04 -18.01 3.03
CA ALA A 66 -0.71 -18.18 3.63
C ALA A 66 -0.06 -19.50 3.19
N ALA A 67 -0.81 -20.61 3.22
CA ALA A 67 -0.30 -21.92 2.82
C ALA A 67 0.12 -21.97 1.34
N TYR A 68 -0.60 -21.25 0.47
CA TYR A 68 -0.25 -21.14 -0.94
C TYR A 68 0.92 -20.16 -1.17
N ALA A 69 0.95 -19.04 -0.43
CA ALA A 69 2.01 -18.05 -0.52
C ALA A 69 3.39 -18.64 -0.24
N ASP A 70 3.52 -19.57 0.71
CA ASP A 70 4.78 -20.27 1.02
C ASP A 70 5.32 -21.11 -0.16
N ARG A 71 4.47 -21.46 -1.15
CA ARG A 71 4.89 -22.16 -2.36
C ARG A 71 5.38 -21.22 -3.45
N VAL A 72 4.82 -20.01 -3.49
CA VAL A 72 5.07 -19.01 -4.55
C VAL A 72 6.20 -18.06 -4.15
N ILE A 73 6.23 -17.62 -2.90
CA ILE A 73 7.14 -16.59 -2.40
C ILE A 73 8.31 -17.24 -1.66
N ALA A 74 9.51 -17.03 -2.16
CA ALA A 74 10.74 -17.51 -1.54
C ALA A 74 11.17 -16.61 -0.37
N LYS A 75 11.03 -15.29 -0.52
CA LYS A 75 11.45 -14.30 0.46
C LYS A 75 10.75 -12.96 0.23
N VAL A 76 10.44 -12.27 1.32
CA VAL A 76 9.98 -10.88 1.30
C VAL A 76 10.92 -10.06 2.17
N SER A 77 11.23 -8.84 1.76
CA SER A 77 12.04 -7.92 2.54
C SER A 77 11.56 -6.49 2.36
N VAL A 78 11.36 -5.78 3.46
CA VAL A 78 11.12 -4.33 3.42
C VAL A 78 12.48 -3.64 3.42
N THR A 79 12.87 -3.13 2.26
CA THR A 79 14.22 -2.56 2.02
C THR A 79 14.30 -1.08 2.37
N SER A 80 13.16 -0.37 2.35
CA SER A 80 13.07 1.03 2.74
C SER A 80 11.74 1.34 3.40
N ARG A 81 11.75 2.28 4.35
CA ARG A 81 10.56 2.85 4.99
C ARG A 81 10.72 4.36 5.05
N ARG A 82 9.63 5.09 4.82
CA ARG A 82 9.57 6.55 4.94
C ARG A 82 8.29 6.93 5.66
N ARG A 83 8.39 7.89 6.59
CA ARG A 83 7.26 8.44 7.35
C ARG A 83 6.42 7.36 8.05
N MET A 84 7.12 6.36 8.61
CA MET A 84 6.55 5.24 9.36
C MET A 84 7.20 5.15 10.75
N PRO A 85 6.43 5.00 11.84
CA PRO A 85 4.96 5.01 11.88
C PRO A 85 4.38 6.38 11.47
N PHE A 86 3.13 6.39 11.00
CA PHE A 86 2.44 7.64 10.67
C PHE A 86 1.90 8.28 11.94
N ASP A 87 2.31 9.52 12.20
CA ASP A 87 1.74 10.32 13.29
C ASP A 87 0.60 11.19 12.73
N GLU A 88 -0.62 10.68 12.87
CA GLU A 88 -1.82 11.40 12.39
C GLU A 88 -1.96 12.76 13.09
N ASN A 89 -1.69 12.85 14.39
CA ASN A 89 -1.82 14.10 15.12
C ASN A 89 -0.82 15.14 14.60
N ALA A 90 0.45 14.77 14.45
CA ALA A 90 1.46 15.67 13.91
C ALA A 90 1.14 16.09 12.45
N ALA A 91 0.59 15.19 11.64
CA ALA A 91 0.17 15.51 10.28
C ALA A 91 -0.99 16.51 10.26
N ARG A 92 -1.99 16.33 11.13
CA ARG A 92 -3.12 17.26 11.29
C ARG A 92 -2.63 18.63 11.76
N GLU A 93 -1.80 18.66 12.79
CA GLU A 93 -1.19 19.90 13.31
C GLU A 93 -0.39 20.64 12.23
N GLY A 94 0.38 19.91 11.41
CA GLY A 94 1.11 20.48 10.29
C GLY A 94 0.20 21.13 9.24
N ILE A 95 -0.88 20.46 8.85
CA ILE A 95 -1.89 21.03 7.94
C ILE A 95 -2.54 22.26 8.55
N GLU A 96 -2.94 22.21 9.81
CA GLU A 96 -3.52 23.38 10.48
C GLU A 96 -2.54 24.56 10.53
N ALA A 97 -1.25 24.30 10.78
CA ALA A 97 -0.22 25.32 10.76
C ALA A 97 -0.05 25.93 9.36
N GLU A 98 -0.06 25.11 8.29
CA GLU A 98 -0.02 25.55 6.90
C GLU A 98 -1.23 26.45 6.56
N LEU A 99 -2.44 26.08 6.99
CA LEU A 99 -3.65 26.87 6.77
C LEU A 99 -3.60 28.22 7.50
N ARG A 100 -3.17 28.25 8.77
CA ARG A 100 -2.99 29.51 9.51
C ARG A 100 -1.96 30.42 8.85
N ALA A 101 -0.84 29.84 8.40
CA ALA A 101 0.19 30.59 7.68
C ALA A 101 -0.32 31.15 6.34
N GLY A 102 -1.28 30.46 5.71
CA GLY A 102 -2.01 30.94 4.53
C GLY A 102 -3.08 32.01 4.82
N GLY A 103 -3.29 32.40 6.08
CA GLY A 103 -4.23 33.44 6.48
C GLY A 103 -5.66 32.97 6.74
N LEU A 104 -5.90 31.66 6.81
CA LEU A 104 -7.21 31.13 7.24
C LEU A 104 -7.39 31.32 8.75
N ASP A 105 -8.56 31.85 9.13
CA ASP A 105 -8.96 32.02 10.52
C ASP A 105 -9.73 30.77 11.01
N PRO A 106 -9.25 30.07 12.06
CA PRO A 106 -9.98 28.96 12.67
C PRO A 106 -11.36 29.31 13.23
N ALA A 107 -11.65 30.60 13.46
CA ALA A 107 -12.97 31.04 13.93
C ALA A 107 -14.05 30.97 12.83
N ASP A 108 -13.66 31.00 11.54
CA ASP A 108 -14.56 30.69 10.42
C ASP A 108 -14.63 29.17 10.25
N ALA A 109 -15.50 28.54 11.04
CA ALA A 109 -15.60 27.08 11.12
C ALA A 109 -15.87 26.41 9.76
N ASP A 110 -16.69 27.03 8.91
CA ASP A 110 -17.06 26.47 7.61
C ASP A 110 -15.89 26.55 6.61
N ALA A 111 -15.23 27.71 6.52
CA ALA A 111 -14.06 27.87 5.66
C ALA A 111 -12.89 27.00 6.14
N TRP A 112 -12.67 26.96 7.46
CA TRP A 112 -11.62 26.17 8.09
C TRP A 112 -11.81 24.67 7.82
N GLN A 113 -13.00 24.13 8.11
CA GLN A 113 -13.29 22.72 7.91
C GLN A 113 -13.17 22.32 6.43
N THR A 114 -13.64 23.18 5.51
CA THR A 114 -13.54 22.94 4.08
C THR A 114 -12.08 22.88 3.63
N ALA A 115 -11.27 23.86 4.03
CA ALA A 115 -9.86 23.93 3.68
C ALA A 115 -9.06 22.77 4.30
N PHE A 116 -9.35 22.42 5.55
CA PHE A 116 -8.72 21.30 6.23
C PHE A 116 -9.03 19.98 5.53
N MET A 117 -10.30 19.69 5.21
CA MET A 117 -10.67 18.45 4.52
C MET A 117 -10.04 18.36 3.13
N ALA A 118 -9.92 19.48 2.42
CA ALA A 118 -9.23 19.52 1.13
C ALA A 118 -7.72 19.21 1.29
N ALA A 119 -7.05 19.85 2.26
CA ALA A 119 -5.63 19.62 2.53
C ALA A 119 -5.36 18.20 3.06
N TRP A 120 -6.22 17.69 3.93
CA TRP A 120 -6.18 16.32 4.44
C TRP A 120 -6.36 15.30 3.31
N GLY A 121 -7.33 15.52 2.43
CA GLY A 121 -7.51 14.69 1.24
C GLY A 121 -6.30 14.74 0.29
N ALA A 122 -5.73 15.93 0.08
CA ALA A 122 -4.56 16.12 -0.76
C ALA A 122 -3.30 15.44 -0.21
N LEU A 123 -3.13 15.39 1.12
CA LEU A 123 -2.04 14.65 1.76
C LEU A 123 -2.02 13.20 1.27
N TRP A 124 -3.16 12.50 1.31
CA TRP A 124 -3.27 11.09 0.93
C TRP A 124 -3.14 10.82 -0.57
N GLN A 125 -3.14 11.86 -1.41
CA GLN A 125 -2.89 11.74 -2.86
C GLN A 125 -1.43 12.00 -3.22
N ASP A 126 -0.61 12.49 -2.28
CA ASP A 126 0.79 12.83 -2.51
C ASP A 126 1.73 11.72 -1.98
N PRO A 127 2.31 10.88 -2.85
CA PRO A 127 3.17 9.77 -2.44
C PRO A 127 4.43 10.20 -1.69
N ASP A 128 4.87 11.45 -1.83
CA ASP A 128 6.06 11.98 -1.14
C ASP A 128 5.77 12.45 0.29
N ARG A 129 4.48 12.66 0.63
CA ARG A 129 4.03 13.12 1.95
C ARG A 129 3.41 12.02 2.81
N VAL A 130 2.98 10.91 2.22
CA VAL A 130 2.37 9.77 2.93
C VAL A 130 3.41 8.74 3.40
N PRO A 131 3.04 7.88 4.37
CA PRO A 131 3.79 6.67 4.68
C PRO A 131 4.06 5.84 3.43
N SER A 132 5.31 5.43 3.23
CA SER A 132 5.68 4.57 2.12
C SER A 132 6.77 3.58 2.49
N ALA A 133 6.79 2.46 1.77
CA ALA A 133 7.78 1.41 1.91
C ALA A 133 8.16 0.81 0.56
N VAL A 134 9.37 0.27 0.49
CA VAL A 134 9.83 -0.52 -0.65
C VAL A 134 9.91 -1.98 -0.21
N LEU A 135 9.22 -2.85 -0.93
CA LEU A 135 9.21 -4.29 -0.73
C LEU A 135 9.94 -4.96 -1.88
N GLU A 136 10.96 -5.74 -1.55
CA GLU A 136 11.57 -6.72 -2.46
C GLU A 136 10.92 -8.08 -2.21
N ILE A 137 10.34 -8.66 -3.26
CA ILE A 137 9.69 -9.97 -3.22
C ILE A 137 10.42 -10.89 -4.18
N ARG A 138 11.01 -11.96 -3.64
CA ARG A 138 11.63 -13.02 -4.42
C ARG A 138 10.66 -14.21 -4.53
N LEU A 139 10.46 -14.71 -5.74
CA LEU A 139 9.51 -15.78 -6.04
C LEU A 139 10.22 -17.11 -6.30
N THR A 140 9.66 -18.17 -5.74
CA THR A 140 9.92 -19.56 -6.14
C THR A 140 9.19 -19.84 -7.46
N ASP A 141 7.92 -19.46 -7.56
CA ASP A 141 7.14 -19.57 -8.80
C ASP A 141 7.13 -18.24 -9.56
N ARG A 142 8.03 -18.14 -10.53
CA ARG A 142 8.25 -16.95 -11.35
C ARG A 142 7.09 -16.65 -12.29
N THR A 143 6.21 -17.60 -12.54
CA THR A 143 5.07 -17.37 -13.44
C THR A 143 4.12 -16.31 -12.88
N TRP A 144 4.15 -16.04 -11.57
CA TRP A 144 3.45 -14.93 -10.92
C TRP A 144 3.99 -13.54 -11.27
N LEU A 145 5.16 -13.44 -11.90
CA LEU A 145 5.65 -12.19 -12.50
C LEU A 145 5.12 -11.97 -13.93
N SER A 146 4.53 -13.01 -14.55
CA SER A 146 4.02 -12.91 -15.91
C SER A 146 2.89 -11.90 -15.99
N GLY A 147 3.02 -10.92 -16.89
CA GLY A 147 2.04 -9.86 -17.07
C GLY A 147 2.30 -8.62 -16.22
N LEU A 148 3.22 -8.67 -15.25
CA LEU A 148 3.68 -7.47 -14.55
C LEU A 148 4.61 -6.67 -15.47
N THR A 149 4.48 -5.35 -15.39
CA THR A 149 5.35 -4.42 -16.12
C THR A 149 5.91 -3.35 -15.19
N SER A 150 7.14 -2.91 -15.44
CA SER A 150 7.72 -1.78 -14.69
C SER A 150 6.88 -0.51 -14.89
N GLY A 151 6.58 0.17 -13.79
CA GLY A 151 5.69 1.33 -13.78
C GLY A 151 4.20 1.00 -13.68
N GLN A 152 3.81 -0.28 -13.67
CA GLN A 152 2.43 -0.67 -13.39
C GLN A 152 2.03 -0.27 -11.97
N GLU A 153 0.80 0.21 -11.83
CA GLU A 153 0.23 0.66 -10.56
C GLU A 153 -1.16 0.04 -10.34
N TRP A 154 -1.47 -0.25 -9.07
CA TRP A 154 -2.81 -0.65 -8.63
C TRP A 154 -3.02 -0.27 -7.18
N ASP A 155 -4.28 -0.16 -6.77
CA ASP A 155 -4.64 0.05 -5.37
C ASP A 155 -5.03 -1.30 -4.74
N THR A 156 -4.63 -1.51 -3.48
CA THR A 156 -4.84 -2.77 -2.75
C THR A 156 -5.39 -2.50 -1.36
N ALA A 157 -6.28 -3.39 -0.90
CA ALA A 157 -6.74 -3.43 0.48
C ALA A 157 -5.94 -4.43 1.34
N ALA A 158 -4.77 -4.89 0.87
CA ALA A 158 -3.92 -5.80 1.61
C ALA A 158 -3.57 -5.23 2.99
N TYR A 159 -3.77 -6.04 4.02
CA TYR A 159 -3.42 -5.73 5.40
C TYR A 159 -2.39 -6.73 5.91
N GLY A 160 -1.46 -6.23 6.71
CA GLY A 160 -0.25 -6.94 7.17
C GLY A 160 -0.41 -7.70 8.48
#